data_AF-A0A7K3Y3P9-F1
#
_entry.id   AF-A0A7K3Y3P9-F1
#
_cell.length_a   1.000
_cell.length_b   1.000
_cell.length_c   1.000
_cell.angle_alpha   90.00
_cell.angle_beta   90.00
_cell.angle_gamma   90.00
#
_symmetry.space_group_name_H-M   'P 1'
#
loop_
_entity.id
_entity.type
_entity.pdbx_description
1 polymer ?
#
loop_
_entity_poly.entity_id
_entity_poly.type
_entity_poly.pdbx_seq_one_letter_code
_entity_poly.pdbx_strand_id
1 'polypeptide(L)'
;MRYRVLVSDPLAEEGLGILKEFCDVDVNTGLAEDQLVAVIGDYDALLVRSGTEVTARVIDAGPRLKFIGRAGAGVDNIDIDAATRRGIIVANAPEGNTLAATEHTMAMMLSLARNIPQASASLKRGEWKRSKFMGVELNEKTLGIVGFGRIGNEVAKRARAMEMKCIAYDPFISKERAASLGVELVSLDELFRRADVITVHTPLIKETRHMVNAKTIATMKDGVRLINCARGGIIDEKALADAIASGKVAGAAVDVFESEPPTDSPLIGLDQVIVTPHLGASTVEAQMNVAVSVANQCISVLSGGPAKYVVNAPMIPAEQQALIEPYALLAQKMGSLLIQLIEGRLESIDVTYGGEIAQVPNTKFITRIILKGLLDPILQIPVNIVNAEFVAKERGIRVSETTTEEA
;
A
#
# COMPACT_ATOMS: atom_id res chain seq x y z
N MET A 1 2.52 29.90 16.28
CA MET A 1 1.93 29.77 14.92
C MET A 1 1.31 28.39 14.84
N ARG A 2 0.06 28.29 14.36
CA ARG A 2 -0.52 26.99 14.00
C ARG A 2 0.12 26.51 12.69
N TYR A 3 0.30 25.20 12.56
CA TYR A 3 0.73 24.61 11.31
C TYR A 3 -0.35 24.74 10.24
N ARG A 4 0.06 24.95 8.99
CA ARG A 4 -0.86 25.02 7.85
C ARG A 4 -0.92 23.68 7.13
N VAL A 5 -2.13 23.19 6.86
CA VAL A 5 -2.37 21.90 6.20
C VAL A 5 -3.22 22.13 4.95
N LEU A 6 -2.73 21.68 3.80
CA LEU A 6 -3.50 21.66 2.55
C LEU A 6 -4.13 20.28 2.37
N VAL A 7 -5.44 20.24 2.15
CA VAL A 7 -6.19 19.05 1.75
C VAL A 7 -6.56 19.20 0.27
N SER A 8 -5.85 18.48 -0.60
CA SER A 8 -5.92 18.64 -2.06
C SER A 8 -6.91 17.68 -2.75
N ASP A 9 -7.46 16.72 -2.00
CA ASP A 9 -8.49 15.79 -2.45
C ASP A 9 -9.64 15.72 -1.44
N PRO A 10 -10.87 15.27 -1.83
CA PRO A 10 -11.99 15.15 -0.90
C PRO A 10 -11.67 14.25 0.30
N LEU A 11 -11.78 14.79 1.51
CA LEU A 11 -11.53 14.10 2.78
C LEU A 11 -12.80 14.14 3.64
N ALA A 12 -13.07 13.08 4.41
CA ALA A 12 -14.25 13.02 5.28
C ALA A 12 -14.20 14.10 6.38
N GLU A 13 -15.38 14.62 6.75
CA GLU A 13 -15.53 15.72 7.72
C GLU A 13 -14.97 15.37 9.09
N GLU A 14 -15.00 14.11 9.51
CA GLU A 14 -14.44 13.65 10.78
C GLU A 14 -12.92 13.89 10.84
N GLY A 15 -12.20 13.59 9.75
CA GLY A 15 -10.76 13.86 9.66
C GLY A 15 -10.46 15.36 9.56
N LEU A 16 -11.29 16.12 8.83
CA LEU A 16 -11.18 17.57 8.75
C LEU A 16 -11.42 18.25 10.10
N GLY A 17 -12.40 17.77 10.88
CA GLY A 17 -12.72 18.25 12.21
C GLY A 17 -11.52 18.11 13.15
N ILE A 18 -10.92 16.92 13.19
CA ILE A 18 -9.70 16.65 13.96
C ILE A 18 -8.58 17.61 13.57
N LEU A 19 -8.32 17.82 12.26
CA LEU A 19 -7.26 18.73 11.82
C LEU A 19 -7.52 20.18 12.23
N LYS A 20 -8.74 20.69 12.09
CA LYS A 20 -9.11 22.08 12.39
C LYS A 20 -8.96 22.43 13.88
N GLU A 21 -8.97 21.44 14.77
CA GLU A 21 -8.70 21.61 16.20
C GLU A 21 -7.21 21.95 16.49
N PHE A 22 -6.28 21.55 15.63
CA PHE A 22 -4.83 21.69 15.88
C PHE A 22 -4.09 22.53 14.82
N CYS A 23 -4.65 22.64 13.61
CA CYS A 23 -4.00 23.24 12.45
C CYS A 23 -4.94 24.24 11.75
N ASP A 24 -4.35 25.11 10.94
CA ASP A 24 -5.07 25.94 9.98
C ASP A 24 -5.20 25.14 8.68
N VAL A 25 -6.42 24.72 8.35
CA VAL A 25 -6.70 23.75 7.29
C VAL A 25 -7.35 24.43 6.10
N ASP A 26 -6.71 24.35 4.94
CA ASP A 26 -7.28 24.76 3.66
C ASP A 26 -7.71 23.52 2.88
N VAL A 27 -8.98 23.44 2.51
CA VAL A 27 -9.51 22.39 1.64
C VAL A 27 -9.67 22.99 0.24
N ASN A 28 -8.80 22.59 -0.68
CA ASN A 28 -8.81 23.09 -2.05
C ASN A 28 -8.56 21.93 -3.00
N THR A 29 -9.65 21.34 -3.49
CA THR A 29 -9.62 20.11 -4.26
C THR A 29 -9.55 20.36 -5.76
N GLY A 30 -8.93 19.42 -6.50
CA GLY A 30 -8.88 19.49 -7.96
C GLY A 30 -7.89 20.50 -8.53
N LEU A 31 -6.89 20.90 -7.74
CA LEU A 31 -5.79 21.73 -8.21
C LEU A 31 -4.95 20.97 -9.24
N ALA A 32 -4.73 21.59 -10.39
CA ALA A 32 -3.72 21.11 -11.34
C ALA A 32 -2.31 21.27 -10.75
N GLU A 33 -1.34 20.49 -11.25
CA GLU A 33 0.04 20.50 -10.73
C GLU A 33 0.63 21.91 -10.61
N ASP A 34 0.50 22.74 -11.65
CA ASP A 34 1.05 24.11 -11.64
C ASP A 34 0.39 25.00 -10.58
N GLN A 35 -0.90 24.81 -10.29
CA GLN A 35 -1.62 25.55 -9.26
C GLN A 35 -1.20 25.07 -7.87
N LEU A 36 -1.01 23.75 -7.70
CA LEU A 36 -0.54 23.16 -6.45
C LEU A 36 0.89 23.65 -6.14
N VAL A 37 1.78 23.65 -7.14
CA VAL A 37 3.15 24.20 -7.03
C VAL A 37 3.15 25.67 -6.60
N ALA A 38 2.20 26.47 -7.07
CA ALA A 38 2.13 27.89 -6.73
C ALA A 38 1.77 28.17 -5.26
N VAL A 39 1.04 27.25 -4.60
CA VAL A 39 0.52 27.45 -3.23
C VAL A 39 1.22 26.59 -2.18
N ILE A 40 1.82 25.46 -2.56
CA ILE A 40 2.32 24.45 -1.62
C ILE A 40 3.43 24.98 -0.69
N GLY A 41 4.14 26.03 -1.08
CA GLY A 41 5.21 26.63 -0.28
C GLY A 41 4.77 27.22 1.06
N ASP A 42 3.48 27.49 1.23
CA ASP A 42 2.91 28.04 2.45
C ASP A 42 2.48 26.98 3.48
N TYR A 43 2.55 25.69 3.13
CA TYR A 43 1.99 24.59 3.92
C TYR A 43 3.06 23.73 4.59
N ASP A 44 2.76 23.27 5.80
CA ASP A 44 3.60 22.35 6.56
C ASP A 44 3.21 20.88 6.30
N ALA A 45 1.98 20.62 5.84
CA ALA A 45 1.54 19.30 5.42
C ALA A 45 0.60 19.32 4.22
N LEU A 46 0.64 18.24 3.44
CA LEU A 46 -0.23 17.99 2.29
C LEU A 46 -0.97 16.67 2.49
N LEU A 47 -2.31 16.70 2.46
CA LEU A 47 -3.15 15.51 2.51
C LEU A 47 -3.81 15.28 1.16
N VAL A 48 -3.65 14.05 0.65
CA VAL A 48 -4.15 13.63 -0.68
C VAL A 48 -4.87 12.30 -0.60
N ARG A 49 -5.56 11.95 -1.68
CA ARG A 49 -6.13 10.64 -1.96
C ARG A 49 -5.53 10.06 -3.22
N SER A 50 -6.31 9.90 -4.28
CA SER A 50 -5.88 9.36 -5.58
C SER A 50 -6.08 10.37 -6.71
N GLY A 51 -6.63 11.55 -6.43
CA GLY A 51 -6.88 12.56 -7.46
C GLY A 51 -5.67 13.45 -7.71
N THR A 52 -4.97 13.82 -6.64
CA THR A 52 -3.78 14.67 -6.71
C THR A 52 -2.51 13.84 -6.91
N GLU A 53 -1.75 14.13 -7.96
CA GLU A 53 -0.40 13.59 -8.18
C GLU A 53 0.65 14.45 -7.45
N VAL A 54 1.38 13.85 -6.51
CA VAL A 54 2.40 14.52 -5.71
C VAL A 54 3.78 14.23 -6.29
N THR A 55 4.09 14.92 -7.39
CA THR A 55 5.34 14.78 -8.14
C THR A 55 6.53 15.41 -7.41
N ALA A 56 7.76 15.13 -7.88
CA ALA A 56 8.95 15.84 -7.43
C ALA A 56 8.83 17.37 -7.54
N ARG A 57 8.17 17.90 -8.58
CA ARG A 57 7.97 19.35 -8.76
C ARG A 57 7.14 19.95 -7.62
N VAL A 58 6.06 19.27 -7.23
CA VAL A 58 5.21 19.67 -6.10
C VAL A 58 6.00 19.64 -4.80
N ILE A 59 6.75 18.57 -4.57
CA ILE A 59 7.55 18.38 -3.35
C ILE A 59 8.65 19.44 -3.24
N ASP A 60 9.35 19.73 -4.33
CA ASP A 60 10.45 20.70 -4.32
C ASP A 60 9.98 22.14 -4.07
N ALA A 61 8.78 22.48 -4.55
CA ALA A 61 8.12 23.77 -4.36
C ALA A 61 7.62 24.01 -2.92
N GLY A 62 7.63 22.99 -2.06
CA GLY A 62 7.23 23.05 -0.64
C GLY A 62 8.41 23.13 0.33
N PRO A 63 9.09 24.28 0.52
CA PRO A 63 10.22 24.41 1.47
C PRO A 63 9.81 24.18 2.93
N ARG A 64 8.52 24.35 3.26
CA ARG A 64 7.98 24.15 4.62
C ARG A 64 7.38 22.76 4.84
N LEU A 65 7.22 21.97 3.78
CA LEU A 65 6.49 20.72 3.82
C LEU A 65 7.26 19.70 4.68
N LYS A 66 6.59 19.15 5.70
CA LYS A 66 7.13 18.17 6.65
C LYS A 66 6.43 16.80 6.54
N PHE A 67 5.18 16.80 6.10
CA PHE A 67 4.35 15.61 6.04
C PHE A 67 3.51 15.55 4.75
N ILE A 68 3.48 14.38 4.12
CA ILE A 68 2.53 14.05 3.07
C ILE A 68 1.71 12.84 3.54
N GLY A 69 0.41 13.06 3.70
CA GLY A 69 -0.52 12.03 4.15
C GLY A 69 -1.41 11.54 3.02
N ARG A 70 -1.38 10.24 2.76
CA ARG A 70 -2.30 9.60 1.81
C ARG A 70 -3.47 8.98 2.57
N ALA A 71 -4.69 9.49 2.38
CA ALA A 71 -5.91 8.89 2.92
C ALA A 71 -6.33 7.66 2.10
N GLY A 72 -5.66 6.54 2.35
CA GLY A 72 -5.89 5.22 1.77
C GLY A 72 -4.64 4.32 1.84
N ALA A 73 -4.72 3.10 1.31
CA ALA A 73 -3.61 2.13 1.39
C ALA A 73 -2.47 2.33 0.38
N GLY A 74 -2.75 2.50 -0.92
CA GLY A 74 -1.74 2.79 -1.95
C GLY A 74 -1.11 4.17 -1.80
N VAL A 75 0.10 4.34 -2.32
CA VAL A 75 0.84 5.61 -2.38
C VAL A 75 1.42 5.84 -3.78
N ASP A 76 0.79 5.24 -4.78
CA ASP A 76 1.26 5.17 -6.17
C ASP A 76 1.36 6.57 -6.83
N ASN A 77 0.57 7.53 -6.34
CA ASN A 77 0.50 8.93 -6.79
C ASN A 77 1.45 9.88 -6.02
N ILE A 78 2.45 9.36 -5.32
CA ILE A 78 3.41 10.15 -4.54
C ILE A 78 4.82 9.74 -4.94
N ASP A 79 5.66 10.72 -5.31
CA ASP A 79 7.09 10.49 -5.52
C ASP A 79 7.80 10.29 -4.17
N ILE A 80 7.82 9.03 -3.72
CA ILE A 80 8.42 8.62 -2.45
C ILE A 80 9.91 8.96 -2.38
N ASP A 81 10.63 8.83 -3.49
CA ASP A 81 12.06 9.11 -3.54
C ASP A 81 12.32 10.61 -3.38
N ALA A 82 11.58 11.48 -4.07
CA ALA A 82 11.67 12.92 -3.91
C ALA A 82 11.33 13.37 -2.48
N ALA A 83 10.24 12.83 -1.90
CA ALA A 83 9.87 13.11 -0.52
C ALA A 83 10.98 12.67 0.45
N THR A 84 11.55 11.49 0.21
CA THR A 84 12.66 10.95 1.01
C THR A 84 13.89 11.85 0.93
N ARG A 85 14.30 12.30 -0.25
CA ARG A 85 15.45 13.21 -0.39
C ARG A 85 15.27 14.52 0.40
N ARG A 86 14.04 15.04 0.41
CA ARG A 86 13.67 16.27 1.13
C ARG A 86 13.43 16.07 2.63
N GLY A 87 13.52 14.84 3.14
CA GLY A 87 13.23 14.54 4.55
C GLY A 87 11.75 14.69 4.91
N ILE A 88 10.85 14.58 3.94
CA ILE A 88 9.41 14.70 4.17
C ILE A 88 8.87 13.33 4.56
N ILE A 89 8.16 13.24 5.68
CA ILE A 89 7.55 11.99 6.12
C ILE A 89 6.32 11.72 5.24
N VAL A 90 6.27 10.55 4.62
CA VAL A 90 5.09 10.09 3.89
C VAL A 90 4.42 8.99 4.68
N ALA A 91 3.12 9.11 4.94
CA ALA A 91 2.35 8.06 5.61
C ALA A 91 1.01 7.81 4.91
N ASN A 92 0.52 6.57 5.03
CA ASN A 92 -0.74 6.14 4.45
C ASN A 92 -1.74 5.68 5.54
N ALA A 93 -2.89 5.13 5.14
CA ALA A 93 -3.91 4.61 6.05
C ALA A 93 -4.37 3.20 5.60
N PRO A 94 -3.52 2.16 5.78
CA PRO A 94 -3.72 0.85 5.16
C PRO A 94 -4.83 0.02 5.82
N GLU A 95 -5.08 0.24 7.11
CA GLU A 95 -6.12 -0.49 7.84
C GLU A 95 -7.53 0.00 7.52
N GLY A 96 -7.70 1.30 7.23
CA GLY A 96 -9.02 1.92 6.99
C GLY A 96 -9.80 1.31 5.83
N ASN A 97 -9.11 0.70 4.85
CA ASN A 97 -9.72 0.16 3.63
C ASN A 97 -9.81 -1.37 3.60
N THR A 98 -9.24 -2.08 4.59
CA THR A 98 -9.10 -3.54 4.52
C THR A 98 -10.46 -4.24 4.41
N LEU A 99 -11.43 -3.82 5.23
CA LEU A 99 -12.75 -4.44 5.25
C LEU A 99 -13.55 -4.12 3.98
N ALA A 100 -13.59 -2.86 3.57
CA ALA A 100 -14.28 -2.44 2.34
C ALA A 100 -13.75 -3.19 1.10
N ALA A 101 -12.42 -3.32 0.96
CA ALA A 101 -11.83 -4.02 -0.17
C ALA A 101 -12.10 -5.54 -0.12
N THR A 102 -12.16 -6.10 1.08
CA THR A 102 -12.58 -7.50 1.29
C THR A 102 -14.01 -7.70 0.84
N GLU A 103 -14.94 -6.86 1.31
CA GLU A 103 -16.35 -6.94 0.98
C GLU A 103 -16.59 -6.75 -0.52
N HIS A 104 -15.87 -5.80 -1.15
CA HIS A 104 -15.91 -5.61 -2.59
C HIS A 104 -15.40 -6.83 -3.36
N THR A 105 -14.29 -7.44 -2.92
CA THR A 105 -13.79 -8.68 -3.53
C THR A 105 -14.81 -9.81 -3.45
N MET A 106 -15.46 -9.99 -2.29
CA MET A 106 -16.51 -10.98 -2.10
C MET A 106 -17.74 -10.68 -2.97
N ALA A 107 -18.15 -9.41 -3.07
CA ALA A 107 -19.24 -8.96 -3.92
C ALA A 107 -18.95 -9.20 -5.41
N MET A 108 -17.73 -8.92 -5.86
CA MET A 108 -17.25 -9.18 -7.21
C MET A 108 -17.23 -10.69 -7.51
N MET A 109 -16.76 -11.51 -6.58
CA MET A 109 -16.77 -12.97 -6.70
C MET A 109 -18.19 -13.54 -6.84
N LEU A 110 -19.11 -13.11 -5.98
CA LEU A 110 -20.52 -13.53 -5.99
C LEU A 110 -21.23 -13.07 -7.26
N SER A 111 -20.97 -11.81 -7.67
CA SER A 111 -21.55 -11.24 -8.89
C SER A 111 -21.09 -12.00 -10.13
N LEU A 112 -19.80 -12.37 -10.17
CA LEU A 112 -19.22 -13.16 -11.26
C LEU A 112 -19.76 -14.59 -11.29
N ALA A 113 -19.96 -15.22 -10.13
CA ALA A 113 -20.53 -16.56 -10.06
C ALA A 113 -21.97 -16.62 -10.59
N ARG A 114 -22.71 -15.50 -10.52
CA ARG A 114 -24.17 -15.44 -10.74
C ARG A 114 -24.63 -14.50 -11.86
N ASN A 115 -23.72 -13.89 -12.61
CA ASN A 115 -24.01 -12.94 -13.70
C ASN A 115 -24.89 -11.75 -13.27
N ILE A 116 -24.72 -11.26 -12.05
CA ILE A 116 -25.64 -10.29 -11.43
C ILE A 116 -25.77 -9.00 -12.26
N PRO A 117 -24.68 -8.34 -12.70
CA PRO A 117 -24.78 -7.10 -13.47
C PRO A 117 -25.52 -7.29 -14.79
N GLN A 118 -25.20 -8.36 -15.53
CA GLN A 118 -25.76 -8.67 -16.84
C GLN A 118 -27.25 -9.01 -16.74
N ALA A 119 -27.65 -9.80 -15.73
CA ALA A 119 -29.04 -10.15 -15.48
C ALA A 119 -29.88 -8.95 -15.01
N SER A 120 -29.33 -8.11 -14.12
CA SER A 120 -29.97 -6.87 -13.69
C SER A 120 -30.18 -5.91 -14.88
N ALA A 121 -29.16 -5.76 -15.73
CA ALA A 121 -29.24 -4.92 -16.92
C ALA A 121 -30.29 -5.42 -17.92
N SER A 122 -30.48 -6.75 -18.08
CA SER A 122 -31.53 -7.27 -18.97
C SER A 122 -32.93 -6.93 -18.47
N LEU A 123 -33.20 -7.07 -17.17
CA LEU A 123 -34.50 -6.74 -16.59
C LEU A 123 -34.80 -5.24 -16.68
N LYS A 124 -33.80 -4.37 -16.48
CA LYS A 124 -33.95 -2.92 -16.66
C LYS A 124 -34.30 -2.53 -18.11
N ARG A 125 -33.94 -3.37 -19.09
CA ARG A 125 -34.35 -3.23 -20.50
C ARG A 125 -35.69 -3.92 -20.83
N GLY A 126 -36.38 -4.47 -19.84
CA GLY A 126 -37.64 -5.20 -20.03
C GLY A 126 -37.46 -6.63 -20.56
N GLU A 127 -36.25 -7.20 -20.50
CA GLU A 127 -35.94 -8.51 -21.06
C GLU A 127 -35.94 -9.61 -19.98
N TRP A 128 -36.81 -10.61 -20.12
CA TRP A 128 -36.83 -11.81 -19.26
C TRP A 128 -35.97 -12.94 -19.84
N LYS A 129 -34.65 -12.89 -19.59
CA LYS A 129 -33.66 -13.83 -20.14
C LYS A 129 -33.18 -14.90 -19.14
N ARG A 130 -34.11 -15.50 -18.38
CA ARG A 130 -33.79 -16.47 -17.29
C ARG A 130 -32.86 -17.61 -17.73
N SER A 131 -33.08 -18.20 -18.90
CA SER A 131 -32.28 -19.32 -19.40
C SER A 131 -30.86 -18.94 -19.84
N LYS A 132 -30.59 -17.66 -20.11
CA LYS A 132 -29.25 -17.17 -20.53
C LYS A 132 -28.27 -17.14 -19.36
N PHE A 133 -28.74 -16.87 -18.14
CA PHE A 133 -27.88 -16.56 -16.99
C PHE A 133 -27.69 -17.76 -16.06
N MET A 134 -27.09 -18.84 -16.58
CA MET A 134 -26.69 -19.98 -15.76
C MET A 134 -25.47 -19.60 -14.91
N GLY A 135 -25.59 -19.68 -13.59
CA GLY A 135 -24.50 -19.42 -12.65
C GLY A 135 -23.75 -20.69 -12.26
N VAL A 136 -22.81 -20.53 -11.33
CA VAL A 136 -22.13 -21.63 -10.64
C VAL A 136 -22.28 -21.49 -9.13
N GLU A 137 -22.30 -22.61 -8.44
CA GLU A 137 -22.19 -22.65 -6.97
C GLU A 137 -20.71 -22.54 -6.58
N LEU A 138 -20.43 -21.92 -5.42
CA LEU A 138 -19.06 -21.79 -4.89
C LEU A 138 -18.75 -22.85 -3.83
N ASN A 139 -19.76 -23.52 -3.27
CA ASN A 139 -19.58 -24.58 -2.27
C ASN A 139 -18.59 -25.64 -2.77
N GLU A 140 -17.69 -26.06 -1.89
CA GLU A 140 -16.62 -27.06 -2.08
C GLU A 140 -15.59 -26.74 -3.17
N LYS A 141 -15.77 -25.64 -3.92
CA LYS A 141 -14.80 -25.17 -4.91
C LYS A 141 -13.56 -24.61 -4.22
N THR A 142 -12.46 -24.63 -4.95
CA THR A 142 -11.17 -24.14 -4.49
C THR A 142 -11.00 -22.67 -4.86
N LEU A 143 -10.87 -21.81 -3.85
CA LEU A 143 -10.42 -20.43 -4.00
C LEU A 143 -8.89 -20.37 -3.86
N GLY A 144 -8.22 -19.92 -4.91
CA GLY A 144 -6.80 -19.57 -4.91
C GLY A 144 -6.59 -18.10 -4.58
N ILE A 145 -5.81 -17.81 -3.53
CA ILE A 145 -5.54 -16.45 -3.07
C ILE A 145 -4.06 -16.13 -3.31
N VAL A 146 -3.78 -15.23 -4.24
CA VAL A 146 -2.42 -14.77 -4.53
C VAL A 146 -2.15 -13.49 -3.74
N GLY A 147 -1.26 -13.55 -2.74
CA GLY A 147 -1.07 -12.52 -1.73
C GLY A 147 -1.98 -12.75 -0.52
N PHE A 148 -1.39 -13.17 0.59
CA PHE A 148 -2.10 -13.58 1.81
C PHE A 148 -1.85 -12.61 2.97
N GLY A 149 -1.88 -11.32 2.64
CA GLY A 149 -1.85 -10.22 3.59
C GLY A 149 -3.22 -9.96 4.25
N ARG A 150 -3.45 -8.71 4.69
CA ARG A 150 -4.66 -8.31 5.44
C ARG A 150 -5.96 -8.64 4.69
N ILE A 151 -6.08 -8.22 3.44
CA ILE A 151 -7.29 -8.45 2.62
C ILE A 151 -7.43 -9.93 2.28
N GLY A 152 -6.36 -10.59 1.82
CA GLY A 152 -6.40 -12.02 1.45
C GLY A 152 -6.85 -12.91 2.61
N ASN A 153 -6.43 -12.60 3.84
CA ASN A 153 -6.88 -13.29 5.05
C ASN A 153 -8.40 -13.12 5.28
N GLU A 154 -8.89 -11.87 5.26
CA GLU A 154 -10.30 -11.57 5.49
C GLU A 154 -11.20 -12.13 4.37
N VAL A 155 -10.70 -12.20 3.12
CA VAL A 155 -11.37 -12.88 2.00
C VAL A 155 -11.45 -14.38 2.27
N ALA A 156 -10.35 -15.04 2.65
CA ALA A 156 -10.34 -16.47 2.97
C ALA A 156 -11.33 -16.81 4.10
N LYS A 157 -11.38 -15.98 5.15
CA LYS A 157 -12.32 -16.14 6.27
C LYS A 157 -13.78 -16.18 5.80
N ARG A 158 -14.17 -15.27 4.90
CA ARG A 158 -15.54 -15.21 4.35
C ARG A 158 -15.81 -16.32 3.33
N ALA A 159 -14.84 -16.64 2.48
CA ALA A 159 -14.96 -17.74 1.53
C ALA A 159 -15.13 -19.10 2.21
N ARG A 160 -14.40 -19.36 3.31
CA ARG A 160 -14.57 -20.57 4.13
C ARG A 160 -15.93 -20.66 4.80
N ALA A 161 -16.51 -19.53 5.20
CA ALA A 161 -17.89 -19.50 5.73
C ALA A 161 -18.93 -19.86 4.65
N MET A 162 -18.56 -19.78 3.38
CA MET A 162 -19.34 -20.27 2.24
C MET A 162 -18.91 -21.68 1.78
N GLU A 163 -18.20 -22.41 2.65
CA GLU A 163 -17.76 -23.80 2.42
C GLU A 163 -16.79 -23.98 1.24
N MET A 164 -16.10 -22.91 0.83
CA MET A 164 -14.99 -23.01 -0.14
C MET A 164 -13.73 -23.57 0.50
N LYS A 165 -12.95 -24.32 -0.28
CA LYS A 165 -11.58 -24.72 0.06
C LYS A 165 -10.64 -23.57 -0.28
N CYS A 166 -9.85 -23.09 0.66
CA CYS A 166 -8.93 -21.97 0.43
C CYS A 166 -7.48 -22.45 0.37
N ILE A 167 -6.80 -22.11 -0.73
CA ILE A 167 -5.35 -22.25 -0.88
C ILE A 167 -4.75 -20.88 -1.15
N ALA A 168 -3.53 -20.63 -0.70
CA ALA A 168 -2.89 -19.34 -0.85
C ALA A 168 -1.41 -19.45 -1.27
N TYR A 169 -0.94 -18.44 -1.98
CA TYR A 169 0.47 -18.21 -2.25
C TYR A 169 0.87 -16.85 -1.68
N ASP A 170 1.84 -16.85 -0.78
CA ASP A 170 2.52 -15.65 -0.30
C ASP A 170 3.92 -16.05 0.19
N PRO A 171 5.01 -15.50 -0.39
CA PRO A 171 6.37 -15.88 -0.03
C PRO A 171 6.80 -15.34 1.34
N PHE A 172 6.02 -14.45 1.97
CA PHE A 172 6.38 -13.78 3.21
C PHE A 172 5.64 -14.33 4.44
N ILE A 173 4.76 -15.33 4.27
CA ILE A 173 4.02 -15.95 5.38
C ILE A 173 4.46 -17.39 5.59
N SER A 174 4.54 -17.81 6.86
CA SER A 174 4.86 -19.19 7.20
C SER A 174 3.67 -20.13 6.96
N LYS A 175 3.97 -21.41 6.68
CA LYS A 175 2.96 -22.45 6.49
C LYS A 175 2.11 -22.65 7.75
N GLU A 176 2.72 -22.58 8.91
CA GLU A 176 2.08 -22.74 10.21
C GLU A 176 1.07 -21.63 10.46
N ARG A 177 1.42 -20.38 10.08
CA ARG A 177 0.51 -19.24 10.22
C ARG A 177 -0.70 -19.39 9.31
N ALA A 178 -0.49 -19.75 8.04
CA ALA A 178 -1.60 -19.99 7.11
C ALA A 178 -2.50 -21.15 7.57
N ALA A 179 -1.91 -22.26 8.03
CA ALA A 179 -2.66 -23.41 8.54
C ALA A 179 -3.51 -23.06 9.78
N SER A 180 -2.99 -22.22 10.68
CA SER A 180 -3.76 -21.73 11.84
C SER A 180 -5.00 -20.91 11.46
N LEU A 181 -5.01 -20.36 10.24
CA LEU A 181 -6.12 -19.61 9.66
C LEU A 181 -7.02 -20.50 8.77
N GLY A 182 -6.75 -21.81 8.73
CA GLY A 182 -7.48 -22.80 7.94
C GLY A 182 -7.27 -22.65 6.44
N VAL A 183 -6.10 -22.15 6.01
CA VAL A 183 -5.71 -22.00 4.61
C VAL A 183 -4.43 -22.78 4.34
N GLU A 184 -4.42 -23.54 3.25
CA GLU A 184 -3.23 -24.28 2.82
C GLU A 184 -2.32 -23.36 2.00
N LEU A 185 -1.05 -23.28 2.37
CA LEU A 185 -0.06 -22.51 1.60
C LEU A 185 0.62 -23.40 0.57
N VAL A 186 0.52 -23.02 -0.70
CA VAL A 186 1.00 -23.77 -1.86
C VAL A 186 1.94 -22.93 -2.72
N SER A 187 2.63 -23.56 -3.66
CA SER A 187 3.37 -22.83 -4.69
C SER A 187 2.41 -22.09 -5.64
N LEU A 188 2.88 -21.04 -6.31
CA LEU A 188 2.05 -20.28 -7.25
C LEU A 188 1.57 -21.14 -8.44
N ASP A 189 2.43 -22.01 -8.97
CA ASP A 189 2.07 -22.96 -10.05
C ASP A 189 0.98 -23.94 -9.59
N GLU A 190 1.12 -24.48 -8.37
CA GLU A 190 0.12 -25.37 -7.79
C GLU A 190 -1.21 -24.67 -7.55
N LEU A 191 -1.20 -23.42 -7.08
CA LEU A 191 -2.39 -22.59 -6.92
C LEU A 191 -3.15 -22.47 -8.24
N PHE A 192 -2.47 -22.09 -9.31
CA PHE A 192 -3.09 -21.93 -10.63
C PHE A 192 -3.71 -23.23 -11.15
N ARG A 193 -3.05 -24.37 -10.96
CA ARG A 193 -3.59 -25.68 -11.39
C ARG A 193 -4.79 -26.16 -10.58
N ARG A 194 -4.90 -25.79 -9.31
CA ARG A 194 -5.92 -26.31 -8.38
C ARG A 194 -7.15 -25.40 -8.24
N ALA A 195 -7.01 -24.09 -8.42
CA ALA A 195 -8.07 -23.13 -8.12
C ALA A 195 -9.18 -23.11 -9.19
N ASP A 196 -10.43 -23.05 -8.74
CA ASP A 196 -11.62 -22.83 -9.59
C ASP A 196 -11.93 -21.33 -9.71
N VAL A 197 -11.60 -20.56 -8.67
CA VAL A 197 -11.64 -19.10 -8.62
C VAL A 197 -10.31 -18.61 -8.09
N ILE A 198 -9.72 -17.57 -8.71
CA ILE A 198 -8.47 -16.97 -8.24
C ILE A 198 -8.70 -15.49 -7.98
N THR A 199 -8.24 -15.00 -6.83
CA THR A 199 -8.21 -13.58 -6.48
C THR A 199 -6.77 -13.15 -6.17
N VAL A 200 -6.41 -11.94 -6.60
CA VAL A 200 -5.09 -11.34 -6.34
C VAL A 200 -5.19 -10.20 -5.33
N HIS A 201 -4.26 -10.17 -4.38
CA HIS A 201 -4.14 -9.20 -3.27
C HIS A 201 -2.69 -8.82 -3.01
N THR A 202 -1.88 -8.73 -4.06
CA THR A 202 -0.48 -8.30 -4.00
C THR A 202 -0.35 -6.80 -4.31
N PRO A 203 0.71 -6.12 -3.85
CA PRO A 203 1.09 -4.82 -4.41
C PRO A 203 1.54 -4.97 -5.86
N LEU A 204 1.54 -3.87 -6.62
CA LEU A 204 2.15 -3.83 -7.95
C LEU A 204 3.64 -3.47 -7.82
N ILE A 205 4.50 -4.46 -8.04
CA ILE A 205 5.96 -4.33 -8.08
C ILE A 205 6.48 -5.08 -9.29
N LYS A 206 7.78 -5.00 -9.57
CA LYS A 206 8.39 -5.67 -10.73
C LYS A 206 8.11 -7.17 -10.77
N GLU A 207 8.09 -7.81 -9.60
CA GLU A 207 7.88 -9.25 -9.42
C GLU A 207 6.42 -9.68 -9.57
N THR A 208 5.46 -8.77 -9.35
CA THR A 208 4.01 -9.07 -9.41
C THR A 208 3.34 -8.52 -10.66
N ARG A 209 4.02 -7.63 -11.40
CA ARG A 209 3.55 -7.12 -12.69
C ARG A 209 3.41 -8.26 -13.69
N HIS A 210 2.22 -8.39 -14.25
CA HIS A 210 1.82 -9.43 -15.20
C HIS A 210 2.13 -10.84 -14.68
N MET A 211 2.05 -11.05 -13.37
CA MET A 211 2.24 -12.38 -12.79
C MET A 211 1.14 -13.35 -13.22
N VAL A 212 -0.05 -12.81 -13.56
CA VAL A 212 -1.08 -13.54 -14.28
C VAL A 212 -1.02 -13.10 -15.75
N ASN A 213 -0.43 -13.92 -16.60
CA ASN A 213 -0.23 -13.70 -18.03
C ASN A 213 -0.67 -14.92 -18.85
N ALA A 214 -0.52 -14.87 -20.17
CA ALA A 214 -0.94 -15.96 -21.07
C ALA A 214 -0.35 -17.33 -20.69
N LYS A 215 0.92 -17.37 -20.25
CA LYS A 215 1.60 -18.62 -19.87
C LYS A 215 1.00 -19.20 -18.59
N THR A 216 0.77 -18.38 -17.57
CA THR A 216 0.18 -18.85 -16.31
C THR A 216 -1.30 -19.16 -16.45
N ILE A 217 -2.04 -18.41 -17.28
CA ILE A 217 -3.45 -18.71 -17.56
C ILE A 217 -3.59 -20.07 -18.24
N ALA A 218 -2.66 -20.43 -19.14
CA ALA A 218 -2.68 -21.73 -19.80
C ALA A 218 -2.59 -22.93 -18.83
N THR A 219 -1.94 -22.77 -17.67
CA THR A 219 -1.82 -23.84 -16.66
C THR A 219 -3.01 -23.95 -15.73
N MET A 220 -3.94 -22.99 -15.77
CA MET A 220 -5.13 -22.99 -14.93
C MET A 220 -6.14 -24.05 -15.38
N LYS A 221 -7.13 -24.34 -14.53
CA LYS A 221 -8.29 -25.14 -14.92
C LYS A 221 -9.06 -24.47 -16.06
N ASP A 222 -9.67 -25.28 -16.91
CA ASP A 222 -10.62 -24.78 -17.90
C ASP A 222 -11.87 -24.26 -17.20
N GLY A 223 -12.31 -23.06 -17.57
CA GLY A 223 -13.45 -22.39 -16.95
C GLY A 223 -13.15 -21.72 -15.59
N VAL A 224 -11.86 -21.50 -15.29
CA VAL A 224 -11.43 -20.71 -14.12
C VAL A 224 -12.02 -19.30 -14.15
N ARG A 225 -12.26 -18.71 -12.97
CA ARG A 225 -12.71 -17.33 -12.80
C ARG A 225 -11.63 -16.50 -12.13
N LEU A 226 -11.37 -15.30 -12.65
CA LEU A 226 -10.30 -14.42 -12.19
C LEU A 226 -10.85 -13.13 -11.57
N ILE A 227 -10.29 -12.71 -10.45
CA ILE A 227 -10.72 -11.51 -9.73
C ILE A 227 -9.51 -10.64 -9.44
N ASN A 228 -9.58 -9.35 -9.81
CA ASN A 228 -8.59 -8.36 -9.45
C ASN A 228 -9.25 -7.11 -8.86
N CYS A 229 -9.16 -7.00 -7.54
CA CYS A 229 -9.55 -5.81 -6.78
C CYS A 229 -8.34 -5.20 -6.04
N ALA A 230 -7.12 -5.49 -6.51
CA ALA A 230 -5.88 -5.09 -5.85
C ALA A 230 -5.18 -3.94 -6.57
N ARG A 231 -4.50 -4.22 -7.69
CA ARG A 231 -3.88 -3.21 -8.55
C ARG A 231 -3.99 -3.60 -10.02
N GLY A 232 -4.13 -2.60 -10.89
CA GLY A 232 -3.96 -2.77 -12.32
C GLY A 232 -2.59 -3.34 -12.67
N GLY A 233 -2.50 -4.09 -13.77
CA GLY A 233 -1.23 -4.65 -14.24
C GLY A 233 -0.68 -5.85 -13.47
N ILE A 234 -1.35 -6.33 -12.42
CA ILE A 234 -1.04 -7.66 -11.84
C ILE A 234 -1.47 -8.76 -12.81
N ILE A 235 -2.64 -8.58 -13.41
CA ILE A 235 -3.15 -9.40 -14.51
C ILE A 235 -2.91 -8.64 -15.81
N ASP A 236 -2.28 -9.30 -16.79
CA ASP A 236 -2.17 -8.80 -18.16
C ASP A 236 -3.57 -8.77 -18.80
N GLU A 237 -4.09 -7.56 -19.03
CA GLU A 237 -5.47 -7.34 -19.50
C GLU A 237 -5.71 -7.95 -20.89
N LYS A 238 -4.69 -7.94 -21.76
CA LYS A 238 -4.79 -8.52 -23.09
C LYS A 238 -4.83 -10.03 -23.01
N ALA A 239 -3.92 -10.64 -22.24
CA ALA A 239 -3.91 -12.08 -22.04
C ALA A 239 -5.22 -12.59 -21.42
N LEU A 240 -5.81 -11.80 -20.50
CA LEU A 240 -7.11 -12.10 -19.93
C LEU A 240 -8.23 -12.04 -20.97
N ALA A 241 -8.28 -10.99 -21.80
CA ALA A 241 -9.26 -10.86 -22.86
C ALA A 241 -9.19 -12.03 -23.86
N ASP A 242 -8.00 -12.39 -24.31
CA ASP A 242 -7.77 -13.53 -25.21
C ASP A 242 -8.20 -14.86 -24.56
N ALA A 243 -7.95 -15.03 -23.27
CA ALA A 243 -8.35 -16.23 -22.53
C ALA A 243 -9.87 -16.33 -22.33
N ILE A 244 -10.57 -15.20 -22.19
CA ILE A 244 -12.03 -15.16 -22.15
C ILE A 244 -12.61 -15.47 -23.53
N ALA A 245 -12.05 -14.88 -24.59
CA ALA A 245 -12.49 -15.12 -25.96
C ALA A 245 -12.33 -16.60 -26.38
N SER A 246 -11.25 -17.26 -25.95
CA SER A 246 -11.01 -18.68 -26.18
C SER A 246 -11.83 -19.62 -25.27
N GLY A 247 -12.48 -19.10 -24.23
CA GLY A 247 -13.23 -19.89 -23.24
C GLY A 247 -12.37 -20.56 -22.17
N LYS A 248 -11.05 -20.36 -22.17
CA LYS A 248 -10.15 -20.85 -21.12
C LYS A 248 -10.54 -20.28 -19.74
N VAL A 249 -10.85 -18.99 -19.71
CA VAL A 249 -11.37 -18.27 -18.53
C VAL A 249 -12.87 -18.08 -18.72
N ALA A 250 -13.69 -18.59 -17.79
CA ALA A 250 -15.15 -18.50 -17.88
C ALA A 250 -15.68 -17.07 -17.68
N GLY A 251 -14.90 -16.23 -16.99
CA GLY A 251 -15.21 -14.82 -16.75
C GLY A 251 -14.26 -14.20 -15.73
N ALA A 252 -14.30 -12.88 -15.63
CA ALA A 252 -13.47 -12.14 -14.69
C ALA A 252 -14.22 -11.00 -14.00
N ALA A 253 -13.73 -10.57 -12.84
CA ALA A 253 -14.22 -9.39 -12.15
C ALA A 253 -13.05 -8.46 -11.81
N VAL A 254 -13.06 -7.26 -12.36
CA VAL A 254 -11.92 -6.33 -12.36
C VAL A 254 -12.37 -4.97 -11.84
N ASP A 255 -11.78 -4.52 -10.74
CA ASP A 255 -12.03 -3.20 -10.15
C ASP A 255 -10.94 -2.19 -10.50
N VAL A 256 -9.78 -2.65 -10.96
CA VAL A 256 -8.56 -1.85 -11.13
C VAL A 256 -7.90 -2.17 -12.47
N PHE A 257 -7.32 -1.17 -13.12
CA PHE A 257 -6.86 -1.25 -14.51
C PHE A 257 -5.43 -0.74 -14.67
N GLU A 258 -4.72 -1.20 -15.71
CA GLU A 258 -3.36 -0.74 -16.03
C GLU A 258 -3.29 0.77 -16.28
N SER A 259 -4.37 1.32 -16.85
CA SER A 259 -4.58 2.76 -17.00
C SER A 259 -5.94 3.12 -16.43
N GLU A 260 -5.98 4.10 -15.55
CA GLU A 260 -7.21 4.61 -14.95
C GLU A 260 -7.34 6.11 -15.25
N PRO A 261 -8.39 6.57 -15.96
CA PRO A 261 -9.54 5.80 -16.47
C PRO A 261 -9.19 4.81 -17.60
N PRO A 262 -9.86 3.63 -17.66
CA PRO A 262 -9.54 2.59 -18.64
C PRO A 262 -10.23 2.84 -19.99
N THR A 263 -9.81 3.86 -20.74
CA THR A 263 -10.46 4.21 -22.02
C THR A 263 -10.34 3.12 -23.09
N ASP A 264 -9.24 2.37 -23.09
CA ASP A 264 -8.87 1.45 -24.17
C ASP A 264 -8.72 -0.01 -23.70
N SER A 265 -9.20 -0.34 -22.49
CA SER A 265 -9.08 -1.69 -21.95
C SER A 265 -9.92 -2.69 -22.78
N PRO A 266 -9.33 -3.80 -23.25
CA PRO A 266 -10.07 -4.82 -24.01
C PRO A 266 -11.14 -5.53 -23.16
N LEU A 267 -11.10 -5.36 -21.84
CA LEU A 267 -11.98 -6.03 -20.90
C LEU A 267 -13.38 -5.40 -20.81
N ILE A 268 -13.51 -4.10 -21.09
CA ILE A 268 -14.76 -3.34 -20.87
C ILE A 268 -15.90 -3.82 -21.77
N GLY A 269 -15.58 -4.30 -22.97
CA GLY A 269 -16.58 -4.75 -23.95
C GLY A 269 -17.03 -6.20 -23.78
N LEU A 270 -16.49 -6.96 -22.83
CA LEU A 270 -16.72 -8.39 -22.70
C LEU A 270 -17.87 -8.69 -21.72
N ASP A 271 -18.94 -9.33 -22.20
CA ASP A 271 -20.11 -9.73 -21.41
C ASP A 271 -19.75 -10.59 -20.18
N GLN A 272 -18.66 -11.37 -20.26
CA GLN A 272 -18.15 -12.25 -19.20
C GLN A 272 -17.28 -11.53 -18.17
N VAL A 273 -16.98 -10.25 -18.39
CA VAL A 273 -16.20 -9.44 -17.46
C VAL A 273 -17.12 -8.48 -16.71
N ILE A 274 -17.00 -8.48 -15.38
CA ILE A 274 -17.60 -7.46 -14.53
C ILE A 274 -16.53 -6.43 -14.24
N VAL A 275 -16.82 -5.18 -14.56
CA VAL A 275 -15.93 -4.06 -14.30
C VAL A 275 -16.55 -3.07 -13.32
N THR A 276 -15.74 -2.54 -12.41
CA THR A 276 -16.10 -1.43 -11.53
C THR A 276 -14.98 -0.38 -11.50
N PRO A 277 -15.31 0.91 -11.33
CA PRO A 277 -14.32 1.99 -11.41
C PRO A 277 -13.59 2.20 -10.08
N HIS A 278 -12.76 1.24 -9.67
CA HIS A 278 -11.91 1.31 -8.47
C HIS A 278 -12.69 1.62 -7.19
N LEU A 279 -13.73 0.83 -6.93
CA LEU A 279 -14.66 1.00 -5.82
C LEU A 279 -14.25 0.28 -4.53
N GLY A 280 -13.15 -0.48 -4.52
CA GLY A 280 -12.76 -1.30 -3.37
C GLY A 280 -12.66 -0.55 -2.02
N ALA A 281 -12.40 0.76 -2.03
CA ALA A 281 -12.38 1.59 -0.80
C ALA A 281 -13.50 2.65 -0.76
N SER A 282 -14.46 2.59 -1.68
CA SER A 282 -15.51 3.59 -1.85
C SER A 282 -16.71 3.30 -0.95
N THR A 283 -16.49 3.24 0.36
CA THR A 283 -17.52 3.11 1.40
C THR A 283 -17.44 4.24 2.41
N VAL A 284 -18.57 4.59 3.03
CA VAL A 284 -18.63 5.67 4.04
C VAL A 284 -17.64 5.41 5.18
N GLU A 285 -17.60 4.16 5.67
CA GLU A 285 -16.74 3.72 6.76
C GLU A 285 -15.27 3.80 6.38
N ALA A 286 -14.90 3.35 5.17
CA ALA A 286 -13.51 3.40 4.72
C ALA A 286 -13.04 4.86 4.59
N GLN A 287 -13.85 5.73 3.99
CA GLN A 287 -13.56 7.15 3.86
C GLN A 287 -13.33 7.83 5.21
N MET A 288 -14.19 7.55 6.19
CA MET A 288 -14.05 8.07 7.54
C MET A 288 -12.77 7.55 8.21
N ASN A 289 -12.54 6.24 8.17
CA ASN A 289 -11.40 5.61 8.84
C ASN A 289 -10.05 6.10 8.30
N VAL A 290 -9.92 6.25 6.99
CA VAL A 290 -8.66 6.76 6.40
C VAL A 290 -8.45 8.24 6.69
N ALA A 291 -9.52 9.03 6.71
CA ALA A 291 -9.46 10.45 7.04
C ALA A 291 -9.01 10.67 8.48
N VAL A 292 -9.61 9.96 9.44
CA VAL A 292 -9.23 10.02 10.86
C VAL A 292 -7.79 9.53 11.05
N SER A 293 -7.40 8.43 10.40
CA SER A 293 -6.05 7.88 10.51
C SER A 293 -4.99 8.85 10.00
N VAL A 294 -5.17 9.44 8.82
CA VAL A 294 -4.19 10.37 8.25
C VAL A 294 -4.14 11.69 9.02
N ALA A 295 -5.28 12.18 9.53
CA ALA A 295 -5.35 13.38 10.35
C ALA A 295 -4.53 13.24 11.64
N ASN A 296 -4.72 12.14 12.38
CA ASN A 296 -3.97 11.86 13.60
C ASN A 296 -2.46 11.73 13.34
N GLN A 297 -2.07 11.08 12.24
CA GLN A 297 -0.66 10.98 11.86
C GLN A 297 -0.05 12.34 11.49
N CYS A 298 -0.80 13.18 10.78
CA CYS A 298 -0.39 14.54 10.44
C CYS A 298 -0.12 15.37 11.71
N ILE A 299 -1.07 15.38 12.66
CA ILE A 299 -0.92 16.11 13.93
C ILE A 299 0.28 15.60 14.72
N SER A 300 0.44 14.27 14.82
CA SER A 300 1.58 13.67 15.51
C SER A 300 2.91 14.12 14.91
N VAL A 301 3.07 14.01 13.59
CA VAL A 301 4.31 14.40 12.90
C VAL A 301 4.60 15.88 13.03
N LEU A 302 3.60 16.75 12.84
CA LEU A 302 3.77 18.19 12.98
C LEU A 302 4.11 18.59 14.43
N SER A 303 3.66 17.82 15.42
CA SER A 303 4.00 18.01 16.83
C SER A 303 5.35 17.39 17.24
N GLY A 304 6.10 16.79 16.29
CA GLY A 304 7.39 16.15 16.54
C GLY A 304 7.31 14.69 16.98
N GLY A 305 6.12 14.08 16.95
CA GLY A 305 5.88 12.67 17.24
C GLY A 305 5.99 11.76 16.01
N PRO A 306 5.86 10.43 16.18
CA PRO A 306 5.94 9.47 15.09
C PRO A 306 4.60 9.36 14.31
N ALA A 307 4.68 8.97 13.04
CA ALA A 307 3.52 8.44 12.29
C ALA A 307 3.52 6.91 12.34
N LYS A 308 2.33 6.32 12.38
CA LYS A 308 2.15 4.86 12.56
C LYS A 308 2.42 4.07 11.27
N TYR A 309 2.02 4.61 10.13
CA TYR A 309 2.08 3.94 8.83
C TYR A 309 2.97 4.72 7.86
N VAL A 310 4.20 5.01 8.29
CA VAL A 310 5.21 5.66 7.45
C VAL A 310 5.63 4.70 6.35
N VAL A 311 5.63 5.17 5.10
CA VAL A 311 5.97 4.37 3.93
C VAL A 311 7.43 4.54 3.50
N ASN A 312 8.08 5.63 3.91
CA ASN A 312 9.45 5.97 3.54
C ASN A 312 10.47 5.91 4.70
N ALA A 313 10.12 5.19 5.77
CA ALA A 313 10.99 4.91 6.91
C ALA A 313 10.89 3.44 7.33
N PRO A 314 11.91 2.88 8.00
CA PRO A 314 11.83 1.54 8.55
C PRO A 314 10.78 1.52 9.66
N MET A 315 9.84 0.59 9.57
CA MET A 315 8.83 0.39 10.61
C MET A 315 9.40 -0.51 11.72
N ILE A 316 9.21 -0.12 12.98
CA ILE A 316 9.49 -0.98 14.12
C ILE A 316 8.21 -1.74 14.49
N PRO A 317 8.20 -3.08 14.48
CA PRO A 317 7.09 -3.86 15.04
C PRO A 317 6.79 -3.46 16.48
N ALA A 318 5.52 -3.34 16.86
CA ALA A 318 5.13 -2.89 18.21
C ALA A 318 5.76 -3.75 19.33
N GLU A 319 5.88 -5.06 19.10
CA GLU A 319 6.55 -6.01 20.00
C GLU A 319 8.05 -5.75 20.20
N GLN A 320 8.70 -5.04 19.27
CA GLN A 320 10.13 -4.70 19.34
C GLN A 320 10.35 -3.25 19.80
N GLN A 321 9.30 -2.45 19.91
CA GLN A 321 9.42 -1.02 20.19
C GLN A 321 10.04 -0.75 21.56
N ALA A 322 9.58 -1.45 22.60
CA ALA A 322 10.12 -1.34 23.96
C ALA A 322 11.59 -1.79 24.05
N LEU A 323 12.00 -2.73 23.21
CA LEU A 323 13.39 -3.20 23.15
C LEU A 323 14.29 -2.20 22.41
N ILE A 324 13.83 -1.64 21.28
CA ILE A 324 14.64 -0.77 20.41
C ILE A 324 14.74 0.67 20.94
N GLU A 325 13.70 1.18 21.61
CA GLU A 325 13.63 2.58 22.06
C GLU A 325 14.84 3.03 22.93
N PRO A 326 15.30 2.26 23.93
CA PRO A 326 16.49 2.63 24.71
C PRO A 326 17.75 2.73 23.85
N TYR A 327 17.95 1.80 22.91
CA TYR A 327 19.08 1.82 21.98
C TYR A 327 19.01 2.99 21.02
N ALA A 328 17.82 3.31 20.51
CA ALA A 328 17.61 4.46 19.62
C ALA A 328 17.99 5.78 20.34
N LEU A 329 17.56 5.95 21.60
CA LEU A 329 17.92 7.13 22.38
C LEU A 329 19.43 7.24 22.61
N LEU A 330 20.07 6.12 22.95
CA LEU A 330 21.53 6.06 23.12
C LEU A 330 22.26 6.36 21.80
N ALA A 331 21.86 5.70 20.72
CA ALA A 331 22.39 5.86 19.37
C ALA A 331 22.34 7.32 18.88
N GLN A 332 21.23 8.02 19.12
CA GLN A 332 21.11 9.44 18.76
C GLN A 332 22.12 10.29 19.52
N LYS A 333 22.28 10.05 20.83
CA LYS A 333 23.24 10.77 21.67
C LYS A 333 24.68 10.45 21.27
N MET A 334 24.99 9.19 20.97
CA MET A 334 26.30 8.78 20.47
C MET A 334 26.64 9.49 19.17
N GLY A 335 25.71 9.52 18.20
CA GLY A 335 25.91 10.25 16.95
C GLY A 335 26.16 11.75 17.18
N SER A 336 25.34 12.39 18.02
CA SER A 336 25.51 13.80 18.35
C SER A 336 26.81 14.09 19.10
N LEU A 337 27.29 13.17 19.94
CA LEU A 337 28.58 13.30 20.61
C LEU A 337 29.74 13.14 19.62
N LEU A 338 29.72 12.08 18.80
CA LEU A 338 30.78 11.78 17.85
C LEU A 338 31.06 12.93 16.89
N ILE A 339 30.02 13.58 16.36
CA ILE A 339 30.23 14.67 15.41
C ILE A 339 30.90 15.91 16.03
N GLN A 340 30.77 16.10 17.35
CA GLN A 340 31.44 17.17 18.07
C GLN A 340 32.93 16.87 18.33
N LEU A 341 33.33 15.60 18.25
CA LEU A 341 34.71 15.15 18.49
C LEU A 341 35.52 15.03 17.20
N ILE A 342 34.87 15.03 16.04
CA ILE A 342 35.50 14.83 14.75
C ILE A 342 35.92 16.17 14.16
N GLU A 343 37.17 16.25 13.72
CA GLU A 343 37.69 17.37 12.92
C GLU A 343 37.75 16.96 11.44
N GLY A 344 37.35 17.87 10.55
CA GLY A 344 37.42 17.64 9.11
C GLY A 344 36.23 16.87 8.52
N ARG A 345 36.44 16.24 7.35
CA ARG A 345 35.38 15.59 6.58
C ARG A 345 35.16 14.16 7.07
N LEU A 346 33.92 13.81 7.40
CA LEU A 346 33.50 12.44 7.67
C LEU A 346 33.56 11.59 6.39
N GLU A 347 34.36 10.52 6.40
CA GLU A 347 34.51 9.60 5.25
C GLU A 347 33.73 8.30 5.44
N SER A 348 33.68 7.77 6.66
CA SER A 348 32.98 6.55 6.97
C SER A 348 32.45 6.51 8.40
N ILE A 349 31.46 5.67 8.61
CA ILE A 349 30.85 5.36 9.90
C ILE A 349 30.75 3.84 9.99
N ASP A 350 31.31 3.27 11.04
CA ASP A 350 31.23 1.86 11.33
C ASP A 350 30.33 1.66 12.56
N VAL A 351 29.23 0.93 12.38
CA VAL A 351 28.27 0.65 13.45
C VAL A 351 28.37 -0.82 13.84
N THR A 352 28.80 -1.06 15.08
CA THR A 352 28.88 -2.40 15.64
C THR A 352 27.72 -2.66 16.60
N TYR A 353 26.93 -3.69 16.33
CA TYR A 353 25.86 -4.20 17.17
C TYR A 353 26.38 -5.41 17.96
N GLY A 354 26.50 -5.26 19.28
CA GLY A 354 27.01 -6.31 20.18
C GLY A 354 25.94 -6.86 21.13
N GLY A 355 25.99 -8.16 21.41
CA GLY A 355 25.09 -8.83 22.35
C GLY A 355 23.64 -8.96 21.85
N GLU A 356 22.66 -8.79 22.76
CA GLU A 356 21.23 -9.06 22.47
C GLU A 356 20.67 -8.22 21.30
N ILE A 357 21.16 -6.99 21.10
CA ILE A 357 20.69 -6.11 20.02
C ILE A 357 21.10 -6.61 18.63
N ALA A 358 22.17 -7.42 18.53
CA ALA A 358 22.61 -8.02 17.28
C ALA A 358 21.61 -9.04 16.72
N GLN A 359 20.75 -9.59 17.57
CA GLN A 359 19.73 -10.59 17.22
C GLN A 359 18.38 -9.95 16.85
N VAL A 360 18.24 -8.63 17.00
CA VAL A 360 16.99 -7.92 16.76
C VAL A 360 16.82 -7.63 15.26
N PRO A 361 15.70 -8.04 14.64
CA PRO A 361 15.38 -7.62 13.28
C PRO A 361 15.29 -6.09 13.20
N ASN A 362 15.86 -5.47 12.15
CA ASN A 362 15.80 -4.02 11.88
C ASN A 362 16.82 -3.13 12.62
N THR A 363 18.05 -3.59 12.83
CA THR A 363 19.20 -2.75 13.24
C THR A 363 19.37 -1.47 12.41
N LYS A 364 18.97 -1.50 11.14
CA LYS A 364 18.92 -0.33 10.24
C LYS A 364 18.19 0.88 10.80
N PHE A 365 17.15 0.69 11.60
CA PHE A 365 16.48 1.82 12.26
C PHE A 365 17.45 2.56 13.17
N ILE A 366 18.21 1.81 13.97
CA ILE A 366 19.22 2.34 14.88
C ILE A 366 20.33 3.03 14.07
N THR A 367 20.80 2.44 12.96
CA THR A 367 21.77 3.08 12.06
C THR A 367 21.29 4.45 11.63
N ARG A 368 20.03 4.56 11.17
CA ARG A 368 19.46 5.83 10.70
C ARG A 368 19.33 6.86 11.83
N ILE A 369 19.07 6.43 13.06
CA ILE A 369 19.08 7.31 14.23
C ILE A 369 20.50 7.79 14.57
N ILE A 370 21.53 6.96 14.44
CA ILE A 370 22.94 7.38 14.57
C ILE A 370 23.26 8.43 13.50
N LEU A 371 22.94 8.14 12.23
CA LEU A 371 23.16 9.06 11.12
C LEU A 371 22.42 10.39 11.30
N LYS A 372 21.18 10.35 11.79
CA LYS A 372 20.43 11.55 12.19
C LYS A 372 21.20 12.33 13.25
N GLY A 373 21.61 11.67 14.34
CA GLY A 373 22.36 12.32 15.43
C GLY A 373 23.67 12.94 14.97
N LEU A 374 24.36 12.31 14.01
CA LEU A 374 25.60 12.81 13.41
C LEU A 374 25.37 14.00 12.48
N LEU A 375 24.41 13.91 11.56
CA LEU A 375 24.30 14.82 10.42
C LEU A 375 23.37 16.00 10.68
N ASP A 376 22.28 15.83 11.44
CA ASP A 376 21.32 16.89 11.72
C ASP A 376 21.96 18.14 12.37
N PRO A 377 22.92 18.04 13.32
CA PRO A 377 23.52 19.21 13.95
C PRO A 377 24.42 20.06 13.04
N ILE A 378 24.95 19.47 11.96
CA ILE A 378 25.98 20.10 11.13
C ILE A 378 25.49 20.50 9.73
N LEU A 379 24.25 20.13 9.38
CA LEU A 379 23.68 20.39 8.07
C LEU A 379 22.58 21.44 8.16
N GLN A 380 22.50 22.28 7.12
CA GLN A 380 21.42 23.27 6.98
C GLN A 380 20.11 22.62 6.50
N ILE A 381 20.18 21.42 5.92
CA ILE A 381 19.02 20.64 5.50
C ILE A 381 18.64 19.73 6.67
N PRO A 382 17.39 19.76 7.15
CA PRO A 382 16.94 18.89 8.23
C PRO A 382 17.21 17.42 7.92
N VAL A 383 17.84 16.71 8.87
CA VAL A 383 18.07 15.27 8.76
C VAL A 383 17.18 14.53 9.73
N ASN A 384 16.49 13.51 9.25
CA ASN A 384 15.62 12.66 10.04
C ASN A 384 15.71 11.20 9.62
N ILE A 385 14.87 10.35 10.22
CA ILE A 385 14.92 8.89 10.04
C ILE A 385 14.65 8.45 8.59
N VAL A 386 14.04 9.32 7.78
CA VAL A 386 13.70 9.06 6.38
C VAL A 386 14.92 9.31 5.50
N ASN A 387 15.56 10.49 5.64
CA ASN A 387 16.60 10.93 4.72
C ASN A 387 18.05 10.72 5.19
N ALA A 388 18.28 10.31 6.44
CA ALA A 388 19.63 10.23 7.02
C ALA A 388 20.61 9.38 6.19
N GLU A 389 20.17 8.22 5.71
CA GLU A 389 21.01 7.32 4.89
C GLU A 389 21.29 7.91 3.49
N PHE A 390 20.29 8.56 2.90
CA PHE A 390 20.44 9.23 1.61
C PHE A 390 21.44 10.40 1.71
N VAL A 391 21.29 11.24 2.73
CA VAL A 391 22.17 12.40 2.98
C VAL A 391 23.61 11.95 3.24
N ALA A 392 23.81 10.84 3.97
CA ALA A 392 25.12 10.24 4.16
C ALA A 392 25.75 9.82 2.82
N LYS A 393 24.97 9.12 1.98
CA LYS A 393 25.42 8.64 0.67
C LYS A 393 25.76 9.77 -0.30
N GLU A 394 24.94 10.81 -0.41
CA GLU A 394 25.23 11.97 -1.28
C GLU A 394 26.54 12.66 -0.91
N ARG A 395 26.91 12.63 0.38
CA ARG A 395 28.15 13.22 0.88
C ARG A 395 29.35 12.28 0.76
N GLY A 396 29.16 11.08 0.21
CA GLY A 396 30.19 10.06 0.05
C GLY A 396 30.59 9.39 1.37
N ILE A 397 29.76 9.48 2.41
CA ILE A 397 30.01 8.82 3.69
C ILE A 397 29.67 7.34 3.54
N ARG A 398 30.67 6.48 3.73
CA ARG A 398 30.46 5.02 3.74
C ARG A 398 29.89 4.58 5.08
N VAL A 399 28.77 3.88 5.07
CA VAL A 399 28.18 3.31 6.29
C VAL A 399 28.38 1.81 6.27
N SER A 400 28.99 1.27 7.32
CA SER A 400 29.17 -0.17 7.51
C SER A 400 28.44 -0.62 8.79
N GLU A 401 27.87 -1.83 8.75
CA GLU A 401 27.19 -2.44 9.89
C GLU A 401 27.86 -3.79 10.18
N THR A 402 28.24 -4.03 11.44
CA THR A 402 28.83 -5.28 11.92
C THR A 402 28.01 -5.79 13.10
N THR A 403 27.69 -7.09 13.12
CA THR A 403 27.02 -7.75 14.26
C THR A 403 27.99 -8.71 14.94
N THR A 404 28.05 -8.68 16.27
CA THR A 404 28.87 -9.59 17.08
C THR A 404 28.06 -10.13 18.26
N GLU A 405 28.36 -11.36 18.67
CA GLU A 405 27.77 -11.99 19.86
C GLU A 405 28.40 -11.47 21.17
N GLU A 406 29.56 -10.82 21.08
CA GLU A 406 30.23 -10.17 22.21
C GLU A 406 29.51 -8.86 22.60
N ALA A 407 29.37 -8.62 23.91
CA ALA A 407 28.67 -7.44 24.46
C ALA A 407 29.58 -6.22 24.61
#